data_AF-A0A9P1HSR6-F1
#
_entry.id   AF-A0A9P1HSR6-F1
#
_cell.length_a   1.000
_cell.length_b   1.000
_cell.length_c   1.000
_cell.angle_alpha   90.00
_cell.angle_beta   90.00
_cell.angle_gamma   90.00
#
_symmetry.space_group_name_H-M   'P 1'
#
loop_
_entity.id
_entity.type
_entity.pdbx_description
1 polymer ?
#
loop_
_entity_poly.entity_id
_entity_poly.type
_entity_poly.pdbx_seq_one_letter_code
_entity_poly.pdbx_strand_id
1 'polypeptide(L)'
;MQLFIELHDNDNLVHEYFKYEFDSETKLEHLEREIYSVWKIDYHFQKMFFESGNNLIGLSENSLQSFGVTHGSKIIVKHSEVSRWVQYRDCVENVRKRLAPDVDTAHRAVQHHEILILSHFFDAYVAFEDYRRKHQPEVARADGVVELMANAAENHFLIQHGMRGGTTEDGFKYEWNPRSDDMRGTRNGIIAHVQLHGEEHPTKYSVKCHHYGSTAFSSKGYSPDILELFSYKILELLNVGPAVQFILPSSSTGGKTSTYIASIWRDDFIRQSDLSDKNDFSIKALIQLRLLNVLFFIGDLHGDNCGQWKSTDRAAVVDLIPLPYATYPDVKRAVRSPIKLPWDDVPRKLLLEYNEEKFWDLARESLGDWNVLENIKLANELIVKEKSLMKKLEIDFRGIDSESNYTVTNDLENHMDAIKANIEKLSNELG
;
A
#
# COMPACT_ATOMS: atom_id res chain seq x y z
N MET A 1 41.08 -29.27 -10.41
CA MET A 1 41.13 -28.21 -11.44
C MET A 1 40.79 -26.89 -10.78
N GLN A 2 41.75 -25.97 -10.65
CA GLN A 2 41.50 -24.67 -10.05
C GLN A 2 41.03 -23.69 -11.13
N LEU A 3 39.93 -22.99 -10.88
CA LEU A 3 39.37 -21.97 -11.78
C LEU A 3 39.44 -20.59 -11.14
N PHE A 4 39.57 -19.57 -12.00
CA PHE A 4 39.46 -18.16 -11.63
C PHE A 4 38.10 -17.67 -12.14
N ILE A 5 37.21 -17.28 -11.24
CA ILE A 5 35.86 -16.83 -11.60
C ILE A 5 35.76 -15.34 -11.30
N GLU A 6 35.43 -14.54 -12.32
CA GLU A 6 35.36 -13.08 -12.22
C GLU A 6 33.95 -12.60 -12.55
N LEU A 7 33.39 -11.73 -11.71
CA LEU A 7 32.12 -11.04 -11.95
C LEU A 7 32.39 -9.76 -12.75
N HIS A 8 31.84 -9.70 -13.95
CA HIS A 8 32.00 -8.57 -14.87
C HIS A 8 30.67 -7.86 -15.12
N ASP A 9 30.72 -6.58 -15.45
CA ASP A 9 29.58 -5.85 -16.00
C ASP A 9 29.63 -5.77 -17.55
N ASN A 10 28.80 -4.92 -18.14
CA ASN A 10 28.74 -4.72 -19.60
C ASN A 10 29.98 -4.01 -20.15
N ASP A 11 30.68 -3.22 -19.32
CA ASP A 11 31.91 -2.51 -19.68
C ASP A 11 33.17 -3.37 -19.45
N ASN A 12 32.98 -4.64 -19.08
CA ASN A 12 34.02 -5.60 -18.69
C ASN A 12 34.85 -5.13 -17.49
N LEU A 13 34.26 -4.31 -16.60
CA LEU A 13 34.86 -4.00 -15.33
C LEU A 13 34.70 -5.20 -14.40
N VAL A 14 35.80 -5.60 -13.75
CA VAL A 14 35.79 -6.64 -12.72
C VAL A 14 35.29 -6.04 -11.41
N HIS A 15 34.18 -6.54 -10.90
CA HIS A 15 33.60 -6.10 -9.63
C HIS A 15 34.12 -6.97 -8.48
N GLU A 16 34.08 -8.28 -8.67
CA GLU A 16 34.52 -9.26 -7.70
C GLU A 16 35.14 -10.47 -8.40
N TYR A 17 35.90 -11.26 -7.65
CA TYR A 17 36.42 -12.53 -8.13
C TYR A 17 36.59 -13.52 -6.99
N PHE A 18 36.53 -14.80 -7.31
CA PHE A 18 36.95 -15.86 -6.39
C PHE A 18 37.66 -16.98 -7.15
N LYS A 19 38.33 -17.84 -6.38
CA LYS A 19 38.97 -19.05 -6.90
C LYS A 19 38.30 -20.25 -6.28
N TYR A 20 38.11 -21.30 -7.06
CA TYR A 20 37.54 -22.54 -6.57
C TYR A 20 38.20 -23.75 -7.23
N GLU A 21 38.34 -24.83 -6.46
CA GLU A 21 38.91 -26.08 -6.93
C GLU A 21 37.81 -27.10 -7.19
N PHE A 22 37.68 -27.48 -8.46
CA PHE A 22 36.73 -28.49 -8.93
C PHE A 22 37.47 -29.79 -9.24
N ASP A 23 36.83 -30.95 -9.08
CA ASP A 23 37.38 -32.20 -9.59
C ASP A 23 37.28 -32.26 -11.14
N SER A 24 37.93 -33.25 -11.76
CA SER A 24 37.92 -33.40 -13.23
C SER A 24 36.57 -33.85 -13.80
N GLU A 25 35.70 -34.42 -12.96
CA GLU A 25 34.39 -34.94 -13.34
C GLU A 25 33.26 -33.93 -13.01
N THR A 26 33.63 -32.77 -12.46
CA THR A 26 32.69 -31.78 -11.96
C THR A 26 31.82 -31.29 -13.10
N LYS A 27 30.51 -31.37 -12.87
CA LYS A 27 29.48 -30.91 -13.79
C LYS A 27 29.30 -29.39 -13.76
N LEU A 28 28.79 -28.83 -14.86
CA LEU A 28 28.49 -27.40 -14.98
C LEU A 28 27.57 -26.90 -13.83
N GLU A 29 26.61 -27.72 -13.42
CA GLU A 29 25.69 -27.40 -12.31
C GLU A 29 26.42 -27.05 -11.00
N HIS A 30 27.56 -27.70 -10.72
CA HIS A 30 28.31 -27.39 -9.50
C HIS A 30 28.97 -26.00 -9.59
N LEU A 31 29.49 -25.62 -10.77
CA LEU A 31 30.00 -24.27 -10.98
C LEU A 31 28.88 -23.23 -10.81
N GLU A 32 27.69 -23.50 -11.36
CA GLU A 32 26.52 -22.63 -11.21
C GLU A 32 26.10 -22.47 -9.74
N ARG A 33 26.15 -23.57 -8.97
CA ARG A 33 25.87 -23.56 -7.52
C ARG A 33 26.91 -22.78 -6.74
N GLU A 34 28.19 -22.88 -7.09
CA GLU A 34 29.25 -22.10 -6.44
C GLU A 34 29.09 -20.61 -6.72
N ILE A 35 28.79 -20.22 -7.97
CA ILE A 35 28.46 -18.83 -8.34
C ILE A 35 27.28 -18.30 -7.52
N TYR A 36 26.19 -19.08 -7.42
CA TYR A 36 25.05 -18.74 -6.58
C TYR A 36 25.45 -18.60 -5.10
N SER A 37 26.30 -19.48 -4.59
CA SER A 37 26.69 -19.44 -3.17
C SER A 37 27.39 -18.13 -2.80
N VAL A 38 28.27 -17.63 -3.69
CA VAL A 38 29.09 -16.42 -3.47
C VAL A 38 28.29 -15.15 -3.78
N TRP A 39 27.66 -15.07 -4.97
CA TRP A 39 27.06 -13.83 -5.47
C TRP A 39 25.53 -13.82 -5.50
N LYS A 40 24.87 -14.90 -5.06
CA LYS A 40 23.41 -15.05 -5.06
C LYS A 40 22.75 -14.91 -6.44
N ILE A 41 23.51 -15.06 -7.52
CA ILE A 41 22.98 -15.05 -8.89
C ILE A 41 22.32 -16.40 -9.16
N ASP A 42 21.00 -16.45 -9.32
CA ASP A 42 20.31 -17.67 -9.74
C ASP A 42 20.79 -18.14 -11.10
N TYR A 43 20.81 -19.47 -11.30
CA TYR A 43 21.35 -20.10 -12.51
C TYR A 43 20.77 -19.54 -13.82
N HIS A 44 19.47 -19.18 -13.84
CA HIS A 44 18.83 -18.56 -15.01
C HIS A 44 19.36 -17.17 -15.38
N PHE A 45 19.99 -16.48 -14.44
CA PHE A 45 20.59 -15.15 -14.63
C PHE A 45 22.10 -15.21 -14.82
N GLN A 46 22.73 -16.38 -14.71
CA GLN A 46 24.18 -16.54 -14.92
C GLN A 46 24.50 -16.61 -16.42
N LYS A 47 25.24 -15.62 -16.92
CA LYS A 47 25.87 -15.69 -18.26
C LYS A 47 27.36 -15.92 -18.08
N MET A 48 27.83 -17.10 -18.46
CA MET A 48 29.23 -17.51 -18.31
C MET A 48 29.97 -17.49 -19.65
N PHE A 49 31.20 -16.99 -19.62
CA PHE A 49 32.05 -16.84 -20.79
C PHE A 49 33.48 -17.29 -20.47
N PHE A 50 34.17 -17.83 -21.47
CA PHE A 50 35.63 -17.92 -21.44
C PHE A 50 36.25 -16.54 -21.65
N GLU A 51 37.52 -16.38 -21.28
CA GLU A 51 38.30 -15.16 -21.58
C GLU A 51 38.33 -14.84 -23.08
N SER A 52 38.21 -15.85 -23.94
CA SER A 52 38.10 -15.68 -25.40
C SER A 52 36.77 -15.08 -25.86
N GLY A 53 35.82 -14.84 -24.95
CA GLY A 53 34.47 -14.33 -25.23
C GLY A 53 33.46 -15.41 -25.65
N ASN A 54 33.87 -16.67 -25.75
CA ASN A 54 32.96 -17.77 -26.08
C ASN A 54 32.06 -18.09 -24.89
N ASN A 55 30.77 -18.27 -25.14
CA ASN A 55 29.83 -18.63 -24.08
C ASN A 55 30.08 -20.05 -23.58
N LEU A 56 30.07 -20.21 -22.26
CA LEU A 56 29.98 -21.51 -21.61
C LEU A 56 28.50 -21.85 -21.44
N ILE A 57 27.94 -22.56 -22.43
CA ILE A 57 26.52 -22.98 -22.46
C ILE A 57 26.47 -24.48 -22.74
N GLY A 58 25.65 -25.20 -21.98
CA GLY A 58 25.34 -26.60 -22.26
C GLY A 58 24.38 -27.22 -21.25
N LEU A 59 24.17 -28.53 -21.37
CA LEU A 59 23.37 -29.28 -20.41
C LEU A 59 24.13 -29.41 -19.09
N SER A 60 23.44 -29.19 -17.98
CA SER A 60 23.98 -29.19 -16.62
C SER A 60 24.68 -30.50 -16.23
N GLU A 61 24.39 -31.60 -16.94
CA GLU A 61 24.93 -32.94 -16.68
C GLU A 61 26.36 -33.17 -17.22
N ASN A 62 26.82 -32.32 -18.13
CA ASN A 62 28.14 -32.45 -18.76
C ASN A 62 29.27 -31.94 -17.84
N SER A 63 30.43 -32.58 -17.91
CA SER A 63 31.60 -32.15 -17.14
C SER A 63 32.17 -30.83 -17.67
N LEU A 64 32.74 -30.01 -16.80
CA LEU A 64 33.41 -28.74 -17.15
C LEU A 64 34.50 -28.96 -18.21
N GLN A 65 35.25 -30.07 -18.13
CA GLN A 65 36.28 -30.41 -19.11
C GLN A 65 35.72 -30.64 -20.52
N SER A 66 34.50 -31.19 -20.64
CA SER A 66 33.86 -31.41 -21.95
C SER A 66 33.56 -30.09 -22.67
N PHE A 67 33.46 -28.98 -21.94
CA PHE A 67 33.33 -27.63 -22.47
C PHE A 67 34.67 -26.93 -22.73
N GLY A 68 35.79 -27.61 -22.53
CA GLY A 68 37.13 -27.03 -22.70
C GLY A 68 37.64 -26.25 -21.49
N VAL A 69 36.98 -26.35 -20.33
CA VAL A 69 37.48 -25.77 -19.09
C VAL A 69 38.67 -26.58 -18.58
N THR A 70 39.80 -25.93 -18.38
CA THR A 70 41.07 -26.54 -17.93
C THR A 70 41.62 -25.86 -16.66
N HIS A 71 42.62 -26.47 -16.02
CA HIS A 71 43.25 -25.87 -14.84
C HIS A 71 43.84 -24.49 -15.18
N GLY A 72 43.52 -23.49 -14.34
CA GLY A 72 43.91 -22.10 -14.57
C GLY A 72 42.98 -21.35 -15.52
N SER A 73 41.91 -21.97 -16.03
CA SER A 73 40.94 -21.26 -16.87
C SER A 73 40.27 -20.13 -16.08
N LYS A 74 40.08 -19.01 -16.78
CA LYS A 74 39.29 -17.89 -16.30
C LYS A 74 37.88 -17.98 -16.87
N ILE A 75 36.90 -17.97 -15.97
CA ILE A 75 35.47 -17.93 -16.30
C ILE A 75 34.96 -16.54 -15.91
N ILE A 76 34.45 -15.83 -16.92
CA ILE A 76 33.81 -14.53 -16.75
C ILE A 76 32.32 -14.78 -16.55
N VAL A 77 31.77 -14.25 -15.47
CA VAL A 77 30.35 -14.32 -15.14
C VAL A 77 29.75 -12.93 -15.27
N LYS A 78 28.61 -12.82 -15.94
CA LYS A 78 27.79 -11.62 -16.00
C LYS A 78 26.37 -11.96 -15.59
N HIS A 79 25.71 -11.06 -14.89
CA HIS A 79 24.28 -11.20 -14.64
C HIS A 79 23.49 -10.91 -15.93
N SER A 80 22.41 -11.64 -16.19
CA SER A 80 21.63 -11.49 -17.43
C SER A 80 21.05 -10.08 -17.57
N GLU A 81 20.68 -9.48 -16.44
CA GLU A 81 20.04 -8.17 -16.30
C GLU A 81 20.99 -6.97 -16.24
N VAL A 82 22.30 -7.13 -16.46
CA VAL A 82 23.26 -5.99 -16.47
C VAL A 82 22.83 -4.89 -17.48
N SER A 83 22.23 -5.27 -18.62
CA SER A 83 21.68 -4.28 -19.55
C SER A 83 20.51 -3.48 -18.98
N ARG A 84 19.68 -4.09 -18.11
CA ARG A 84 18.58 -3.38 -17.44
C ARG A 84 19.10 -2.41 -16.40
N TRP A 85 20.20 -2.72 -15.72
CA TRP A 85 20.87 -1.77 -14.84
C TRP A 85 21.27 -0.48 -15.58
N VAL A 86 21.87 -0.63 -16.76
CA VAL A 86 22.21 0.53 -17.60
C VAL A 86 20.96 1.34 -17.95
N GLN A 87 19.89 0.68 -18.38
CA GLN A 87 18.61 1.34 -18.70
C GLN A 87 17.99 2.05 -17.49
N TYR A 88 18.04 1.42 -16.31
CA TYR A 88 17.60 1.99 -15.05
C TYR A 88 18.36 3.29 -14.74
N ARG A 89 19.70 3.21 -14.71
CA ARG A 89 20.58 4.35 -14.43
C ARG A 89 20.34 5.50 -15.41
N ASP A 90 20.21 5.19 -16.69
CA ASP A 90 19.97 6.20 -17.72
C ASP A 90 18.60 6.88 -17.53
N CYS A 91 17.56 6.12 -17.16
CA CYS A 91 16.26 6.70 -16.83
C CYS A 91 16.35 7.63 -15.60
N VAL A 92 17.05 7.19 -14.54
CA VAL A 92 17.31 8.00 -13.34
C VAL A 92 18.00 9.32 -13.71
N GLU A 93 19.14 9.26 -14.41
CA GLU A 93 19.88 10.46 -14.81
C GLU A 93 19.06 11.40 -15.70
N ASN A 94 18.20 10.85 -16.56
CA ASN A 94 17.31 11.65 -17.40
C ASN A 94 16.23 12.38 -16.60
N VAL A 95 15.65 11.74 -15.57
CA VAL A 95 14.72 12.39 -14.65
C VAL A 95 15.42 13.52 -13.89
N ARG A 96 16.64 13.26 -13.40
CA ARG A 96 17.44 14.21 -12.62
C ARG A 96 17.83 15.48 -13.38
N LYS A 97 18.11 15.35 -14.68
CA LYS A 97 18.57 16.46 -15.53
C LYS A 97 17.44 17.39 -15.99
N ARG A 98 16.17 17.00 -15.83
CA ARG A 98 15.03 17.76 -16.37
C ARG A 98 14.45 18.70 -15.32
N LEU A 99 14.14 19.92 -15.75
CA LEU A 99 13.44 20.94 -14.94
C LEU A 99 11.95 20.65 -14.79
N ALA A 100 11.37 19.90 -15.72
CA ALA A 100 9.97 19.48 -15.69
C ALA A 100 9.89 17.97 -15.45
N PRO A 101 8.87 17.47 -14.72
CA PRO A 101 8.74 16.05 -14.44
C PRO A 101 8.59 15.18 -15.70
N ASP A 102 9.53 14.24 -15.90
CA ASP A 102 9.43 13.21 -16.94
C ASP A 102 8.85 11.91 -16.36
N VAL A 103 7.52 11.92 -16.29
CA VAL A 103 6.67 10.88 -15.73
C VAL A 103 6.96 9.52 -16.37
N ASP A 104 7.04 9.44 -17.70
CA ASP A 104 7.23 8.17 -18.42
C ASP A 104 8.64 7.59 -18.22
N THR A 105 9.66 8.45 -18.13
CA THR A 105 11.02 8.00 -17.85
C THR A 105 11.18 7.53 -16.40
N ALA A 106 10.58 8.22 -15.43
CA ALA A 106 10.54 7.75 -14.04
C ALA A 106 9.85 6.38 -13.93
N HIS A 107 8.76 6.17 -14.68
CA HIS A 107 8.06 4.88 -14.69
C HIS A 107 8.94 3.74 -15.22
N ARG A 108 9.63 3.96 -16.34
CA ARG A 108 10.57 2.97 -16.89
C ARG A 108 11.69 2.67 -15.90
N ALA A 109 12.20 3.68 -15.17
CA ALA A 109 13.18 3.46 -14.11
C ALA A 109 12.62 2.49 -13.04
N VAL A 110 11.40 2.69 -12.57
CA VAL A 110 10.77 1.79 -11.58
C VAL A 110 10.60 0.37 -12.13
N GLN A 111 10.12 0.21 -13.37
CA GLN A 111 9.97 -1.12 -13.98
C GLN A 111 11.32 -1.85 -14.11
N HIS A 112 12.38 -1.13 -14.47
CA HIS A 112 13.72 -1.72 -14.51
C HIS A 112 14.21 -2.08 -13.11
N HIS A 113 13.98 -1.20 -12.11
CA HIS A 113 14.34 -1.44 -10.72
C HIS A 113 13.67 -2.68 -10.13
N GLU A 114 12.37 -2.88 -10.35
CA GLU A 114 11.63 -4.06 -9.88
C GLU A 114 12.24 -5.36 -10.40
N ILE A 115 12.58 -5.41 -11.70
CA ILE A 115 13.20 -6.59 -12.29
C ILE A 115 14.60 -6.83 -11.70
N LEU A 116 15.37 -5.78 -11.45
CA LEU A 116 16.69 -5.89 -10.84
C LEU A 116 16.61 -6.41 -9.39
N ILE A 117 15.61 -5.99 -8.62
CA ILE A 117 15.35 -6.51 -7.26
C ILE A 117 14.92 -7.97 -7.32
N LEU A 118 13.92 -8.31 -8.14
CA LEU A 118 13.40 -9.67 -8.26
C LEU A 118 14.43 -10.68 -8.78
N SER A 119 15.47 -10.21 -9.46
CA SER A 119 16.55 -11.04 -9.97
C SER A 119 17.77 -11.10 -9.05
N HIS A 120 17.70 -10.54 -7.84
CA HIS A 120 18.83 -10.48 -6.90
C HIS A 120 20.07 -9.78 -7.46
N PHE A 121 19.88 -8.86 -8.41
CA PHE A 121 20.98 -8.20 -9.12
C PHE A 121 21.90 -7.41 -8.18
N PHE A 122 21.33 -6.72 -7.21
CA PHE A 122 22.07 -5.86 -6.28
C PHE A 122 22.83 -6.66 -5.21
N ASP A 123 22.49 -7.93 -5.00
CA ASP A 123 23.24 -8.82 -4.13
C ASP A 123 24.60 -9.19 -4.75
N ALA A 124 24.65 -9.28 -6.08
CA ALA A 124 25.87 -9.55 -6.84
C ALA A 124 26.72 -8.28 -7.09
N TYR A 125 26.09 -7.14 -7.33
CA TYR A 125 26.78 -5.87 -7.61
C TYR A 125 26.55 -4.86 -6.48
N VAL A 126 27.19 -5.08 -5.33
CA VAL A 126 27.06 -4.24 -4.14
C VAL A 126 27.34 -2.75 -4.42
N ALA A 127 28.32 -2.44 -5.29
CA ALA A 127 28.61 -1.05 -5.66
C ALA A 127 27.45 -0.36 -6.41
N PHE A 128 26.59 -1.11 -7.09
CA PHE A 128 25.41 -0.57 -7.77
C PHE A 128 24.24 -0.34 -6.80
N GLU A 129 24.18 -1.10 -5.71
CA GLU A 129 23.21 -0.92 -4.64
C GLU A 129 23.31 0.48 -3.99
N ASP A 130 24.54 0.99 -3.80
CA ASP A 130 24.75 2.33 -3.24
C ASP A 130 24.14 3.43 -4.14
N TYR A 131 24.35 3.33 -5.45
CA TYR A 131 23.74 4.26 -6.41
C TYR A 131 22.21 4.14 -6.38
N ARG A 132 21.69 2.91 -6.38
CA ARG A 132 20.25 2.64 -6.31
C ARG A 132 19.64 3.26 -5.05
N ARG A 133 20.19 3.01 -3.86
CA ARG A 133 19.66 3.58 -2.60
C ARG A 133 19.61 5.10 -2.62
N LYS A 134 20.66 5.71 -3.19
CA LYS A 134 20.77 7.17 -3.28
C LYS A 134 19.75 7.78 -4.23
N HIS A 135 19.53 7.16 -5.39
CA HIS A 135 18.80 7.81 -6.49
C HIS A 135 17.43 7.19 -6.80
N GLN A 136 17.13 6.00 -6.30
CA GLN A 136 15.80 5.40 -6.41
C GLN A 136 14.71 6.31 -5.87
N PRO A 137 14.84 7.01 -4.73
CA PRO A 137 13.82 7.95 -4.25
C PRO A 137 13.49 9.08 -5.23
N GLU A 138 14.42 9.43 -6.13
CA GLU A 138 14.24 10.51 -7.12
C GLU A 138 13.35 10.08 -8.31
N VAL A 139 13.27 8.77 -8.58
CA VAL A 139 12.44 8.20 -9.66
C VAL A 139 11.28 7.34 -9.17
N ALA A 140 11.39 6.81 -7.95
CA ALA A 140 10.36 6.02 -7.32
C ALA A 140 9.12 6.88 -7.14
N ARG A 141 7.99 6.40 -7.64
CA ARG A 141 6.70 6.93 -7.26
C ARG A 141 6.31 6.27 -5.95
N ALA A 142 5.71 7.04 -5.07
CA ALA A 142 5.41 6.61 -3.70
C ALA A 142 4.40 5.44 -3.60
N ASP A 143 3.74 5.07 -4.71
CA ASP A 143 2.84 3.92 -4.82
C ASP A 143 3.62 2.59 -4.91
N GLY A 144 4.13 2.07 -3.79
CA GLY A 144 4.65 0.69 -3.70
C GLY A 144 6.06 0.51 -3.15
N VAL A 145 6.77 1.61 -2.83
CA VAL A 145 8.10 1.54 -2.20
C VAL A 145 7.96 1.70 -0.69
N VAL A 146 8.12 0.59 0.03
CA VAL A 146 8.02 0.51 1.50
C VAL A 146 8.92 1.54 2.18
N GLU A 147 10.12 1.78 1.65
CA GLU A 147 11.07 2.75 2.20
C GLU A 147 10.58 4.20 2.10
N LEU A 148 9.89 4.55 1.00
CA LEU A 148 9.31 5.90 0.87
C LEU A 148 8.14 6.12 1.84
N MET A 149 7.33 5.08 2.04
CA MET A 149 6.24 5.11 3.02
C MET A 149 6.79 5.22 4.45
N ALA A 150 7.80 4.43 4.78
CA ALA A 150 8.46 4.46 6.08
C ALA A 150 9.09 5.83 6.35
N ASN A 151 9.81 6.41 5.39
CA ASN A 151 10.41 7.75 5.52
C ASN A 151 9.34 8.85 5.70
N ALA A 152 8.23 8.78 4.97
CA ALA A 152 7.14 9.75 5.13
C ALA A 152 6.46 9.60 6.50
N ALA A 153 6.23 8.37 6.94
CA ALA A 153 5.67 8.08 8.25
C ALA A 153 6.59 8.57 9.37
N GLU A 154 7.90 8.26 9.31
CA GLU A 154 8.88 8.73 10.28
C GLU A 154 8.86 10.25 10.41
N ASN A 155 8.92 10.98 9.30
CA ASN A 155 8.86 12.44 9.32
C ASN A 155 7.56 12.97 9.95
N HIS A 156 6.41 12.38 9.58
CA HIS A 156 5.10 12.76 10.11
C HIS A 156 5.02 12.57 11.62
N PHE A 157 5.42 11.40 12.12
CA PHE A 157 5.39 11.11 13.55
C PHE A 157 6.46 11.87 14.34
N LEU A 158 7.61 12.16 13.73
CA LEU A 158 8.64 12.99 14.35
C LEU A 158 8.15 14.44 14.55
N ILE A 159 7.41 14.99 13.59
CA ILE A 159 6.76 16.31 13.76
C ILE A 159 5.79 16.28 14.94
N GLN A 160 4.97 15.24 15.06
CA GLN A 160 4.06 15.10 16.20
C GLN A 160 4.78 14.94 17.54
N HIS A 161 5.87 14.16 17.55
CA HIS A 161 6.73 14.00 18.71
C HIS A 161 7.29 15.36 19.18
N GLY A 162 7.79 16.16 18.24
CA GLY A 162 8.26 17.52 18.51
C GLY A 162 7.15 18.46 19.00
N MET A 163 5.94 18.37 18.44
CA MET A 163 4.77 19.13 18.92
C MET A 163 4.38 18.78 20.36
N ARG A 164 4.73 17.58 20.83
CA ARG A 164 4.55 17.14 22.22
C ARG A 164 5.71 17.52 23.15
N GLY A 165 6.71 18.24 22.64
CA GLY A 165 7.88 18.68 23.41
C GLY A 165 9.06 17.69 23.43
N GLY A 166 8.99 16.62 22.62
CA GLY A 166 10.08 15.65 22.51
C GLY A 166 11.20 16.08 21.56
N THR A 167 12.40 15.55 21.77
CA THR A 167 13.55 15.65 20.84
C THR A 167 13.76 14.31 20.14
N THR A 168 14.55 14.28 19.05
CA THR A 168 14.96 13.02 18.39
C THR A 168 15.76 12.09 19.30
N GLU A 169 16.44 12.65 20.30
CA GLU A 169 17.28 11.91 21.26
C GLU A 169 16.45 11.31 22.40
N ASP A 170 15.27 11.87 22.70
CA ASP A 170 14.42 11.45 23.82
C ASP A 170 13.12 10.80 23.36
N GLY A 171 13.03 9.48 23.52
CA GLY A 171 11.76 8.74 23.61
C GLY A 171 10.99 8.51 22.30
N PHE A 172 11.42 9.06 21.16
CA PHE A 172 10.88 8.68 19.86
C PHE A 172 11.38 7.28 19.50
N LYS A 173 10.51 6.28 19.59
CA LYS A 173 10.83 4.91 19.17
C LYS A 173 9.91 4.51 18.04
N TYR A 174 10.49 3.92 17.01
CA TYR A 174 9.73 3.39 15.90
C TYR A 174 10.24 2.04 15.42
N GLU A 175 9.33 1.27 14.83
CA GLU A 175 9.62 0.05 14.11
C GLU A 175 8.71 -0.01 12.87
N TRP A 176 9.30 -0.09 11.68
CA TRP A 176 8.59 -0.19 10.42
C TRP A 176 8.79 -1.60 9.85
N ASN A 177 7.71 -2.38 9.83
CA ASN A 177 7.74 -3.72 9.26
C ASN A 177 6.90 -3.73 7.98
N PRO A 178 7.40 -4.33 6.88
CA PRO A 178 6.54 -4.67 5.76
C PRO A 178 5.34 -5.48 6.27
N ARG A 179 4.15 -5.22 5.73
CA ARG A 179 2.98 -6.04 6.05
C ARG A 179 3.26 -7.48 5.59
N SER A 180 3.25 -8.42 6.52
CA SER A 180 3.54 -9.83 6.23
C SER A 180 2.41 -10.48 5.43
N ASP A 181 2.76 -11.49 4.62
CA ASP A 181 1.82 -12.17 3.69
C ASP A 181 0.62 -12.81 4.41
N ASP A 182 0.79 -13.16 5.69
CA ASP A 182 -0.24 -13.74 6.55
C ASP A 182 -1.29 -12.71 7.02
N MET A 183 -0.99 -11.41 6.97
CA MET A 183 -1.91 -10.35 7.42
C MET A 183 -3.04 -10.01 6.43
N ARG A 184 -3.06 -10.63 5.24
CA ARG A 184 -4.03 -10.43 4.13
C ARG A 184 -4.26 -8.93 3.76
N GLY A 185 -4.92 -8.65 2.63
CA GLY A 185 -5.08 -7.28 2.10
C GLY A 185 -3.95 -6.84 1.15
N THR A 186 -3.88 -5.54 0.83
CA THR A 186 -2.93 -4.99 -0.15
C THR A 186 -1.47 -5.11 0.32
N ARG A 187 -0.63 -5.72 -0.52
CA ARG A 187 0.78 -6.06 -0.21
C ARG A 187 1.72 -4.86 -0.06
N ASN A 188 1.25 -3.66 -0.37
CA ASN A 188 2.08 -2.45 -0.43
C ASN A 188 1.98 -1.55 0.82
N GLY A 189 1.64 -2.12 1.99
CA GLY A 189 1.52 -1.39 3.26
C GLY A 189 2.63 -1.73 4.27
N ILE A 190 2.75 -0.93 5.32
CA ILE A 190 3.65 -1.16 6.46
C ILE A 190 2.87 -1.24 7.77
N ILE A 191 3.38 -2.02 8.72
CA ILE A 191 2.99 -1.97 10.13
C ILE A 191 4.01 -1.11 10.86
N ALA A 192 3.52 -0.07 11.51
CA ALA A 192 4.32 0.87 12.25
C ALA A 192 4.04 0.73 13.75
N HIS A 193 5.07 0.59 14.56
CA HIS A 193 4.96 0.80 16.00
C HIS A 193 5.62 2.14 16.30
N VAL A 194 4.90 3.07 16.89
CA VAL A 194 5.40 4.43 17.15
C VAL A 194 5.12 4.81 18.60
N GLN A 195 6.16 5.19 19.33
CA GLN A 195 6.05 5.77 20.67
C GLN A 195 6.41 7.25 20.60
N LEU A 196 5.44 8.11 20.85
CA LEU A 196 5.63 9.56 20.91
C LEU A 196 5.97 10.03 22.33
N HIS A 197 6.45 11.27 22.44
CA HIS A 197 6.79 11.88 23.72
C HIS A 197 5.60 11.84 24.68
N GLY A 198 5.85 11.37 25.91
CA GLY A 198 4.85 11.24 26.96
C GLY A 198 3.97 9.98 26.86
N GLU A 199 4.14 9.13 25.84
CA GLU A 199 3.41 7.85 25.75
C GLU A 199 4.14 6.75 26.51
N GLU A 200 3.42 5.98 27.32
CA GLU A 200 3.98 4.85 28.07
C GLU A 200 4.31 3.65 27.17
N HIS A 201 3.52 3.46 26.11
CA HIS A 201 3.60 2.31 25.20
C HIS A 201 3.53 2.75 23.73
N PRO A 202 4.20 2.03 22.81
CA PRO A 202 4.07 2.27 21.39
C PRO A 202 2.63 2.03 20.90
N THR A 203 2.14 2.94 20.07
CA THR A 203 0.89 2.75 19.31
C THR A 203 1.20 2.03 18.00
N LYS A 204 0.43 0.98 17.71
CA LYS A 204 0.54 0.23 16.44
C LYS A 204 -0.37 0.86 15.39
N TYR A 205 0.14 1.09 14.19
CA TYR A 205 -0.59 1.59 13.03
C TYR A 205 -0.46 0.63 11.85
N SER A 206 -1.54 0.46 11.10
CA SER A 206 -1.49 -0.02 9.72
C SER A 206 -1.39 1.19 8.81
N VAL A 207 -0.27 1.33 8.09
CA VAL A 207 -0.07 2.41 7.12
C VAL A 207 -0.18 1.81 5.74
N LYS A 208 -1.07 2.37 4.92
CA LYS A 208 -1.23 2.00 3.52
C LYS A 208 -1.09 3.22 2.63
N CYS A 209 -0.66 2.99 1.41
CA CYS A 209 -0.80 4.00 0.38
C CYS A 209 -2.28 4.13 -0.03
N HIS A 210 -2.73 5.36 -0.23
CA HIS A 210 -4.03 5.64 -0.85
C HIS A 210 -3.96 5.15 -2.30
N HIS A 211 -4.51 3.96 -2.57
CA HIS A 211 -4.53 3.36 -3.90
C HIS A 211 -5.95 3.38 -4.46
N TYR A 212 -6.08 3.89 -5.69
CA TYR A 212 -6.99 3.22 -6.62
C TYR A 212 -6.20 2.05 -7.24
N GLY A 213 -6.85 0.88 -7.32
CA GLY A 213 -6.20 -0.40 -7.64
C GLY A 213 -5.21 -0.34 -8.79
N SER A 214 -4.12 -1.11 -8.67
CA SER A 214 -3.20 -1.36 -9.77
C SER A 214 -3.95 -2.03 -10.91
N THR A 215 -4.49 -1.26 -11.84
CA THR A 215 -4.75 -1.79 -13.16
C THR A 215 -3.42 -1.77 -13.89
N ALA A 216 -3.11 -2.83 -14.64
CA ALA A 216 -1.91 -2.94 -15.47
C ALA A 216 -1.79 -1.82 -16.55
N PHE A 217 -2.67 -0.82 -16.51
CA PHE A 217 -2.89 0.19 -17.54
C PHE A 217 -2.94 1.64 -17.01
N SER A 218 -2.87 1.89 -15.69
CA SER A 218 -2.84 3.27 -15.18
C SER A 218 -1.44 3.77 -14.87
N SER A 219 -0.87 4.51 -15.82
CA SER A 219 0.49 5.07 -15.82
C SER A 219 0.71 6.32 -14.96
N LYS A 220 -0.21 6.65 -14.03
CA LYS A 220 -0.18 7.87 -13.20
C LYS A 220 -0.48 7.49 -11.75
N GLY A 221 0.33 7.99 -10.80
CA GLY A 221 -0.09 7.99 -9.40
C GLY A 221 -1.39 8.79 -9.29
N TYR A 222 -2.32 8.29 -8.48
CA TYR A 222 -3.64 8.90 -8.38
C TYR A 222 -3.63 10.00 -7.32
N SER A 223 -4.12 11.17 -7.72
CA SER A 223 -4.52 12.22 -6.79
C SER A 223 -5.43 11.65 -5.70
N PRO A 224 -5.26 12.04 -4.42
CA PRO A 224 -6.13 11.58 -3.35
C PRO A 224 -7.61 11.81 -3.67
N ASP A 225 -8.45 10.86 -3.28
CA ASP A 225 -9.90 10.97 -3.34
C ASP A 225 -10.39 11.65 -2.07
N ILE A 226 -10.90 12.87 -2.21
CA ILE A 226 -11.38 13.66 -1.09
C ILE A 226 -12.52 12.96 -0.34
N LEU A 227 -13.34 12.16 -1.05
CA LEU A 227 -14.47 11.44 -0.47
C LEU A 227 -13.99 10.24 0.35
N GLU A 228 -12.93 9.56 -0.09
CA GLU A 228 -12.31 8.49 0.69
C GLU A 228 -11.74 9.05 2.00
N LEU A 229 -10.97 10.15 1.93
CA LEU A 229 -10.41 10.78 3.13
C LEU A 229 -11.52 11.25 4.10
N PHE A 230 -12.57 11.89 3.56
CA PHE A 230 -13.74 12.29 4.35
C PHE A 230 -14.43 11.08 4.99
N SER A 231 -14.57 9.99 4.24
CA SER A 231 -15.18 8.75 4.71
C SER A 231 -14.42 8.12 5.88
N TYR A 232 -13.08 8.10 5.85
CA TYR A 232 -12.29 7.67 7.00
C TYR A 232 -12.55 8.55 8.23
N LYS A 233 -12.58 9.87 8.04
CA LYS A 233 -12.77 10.81 9.15
C LYS A 233 -14.16 10.73 9.75
N ILE A 234 -15.21 10.56 8.94
CA ILE A 234 -16.55 10.39 9.48
C ILE A 234 -16.65 9.06 10.23
N LEU A 235 -16.12 7.95 9.71
CA LEU A 235 -16.16 6.65 10.42
C LEU A 235 -15.41 6.68 11.76
N GLU A 236 -14.27 7.38 11.84
CA GLU A 236 -13.54 7.66 13.08
C GLU A 236 -14.44 8.38 14.10
N LEU A 237 -15.07 9.49 13.69
CA LEU A 237 -15.93 10.30 14.57
C LEU A 237 -17.21 9.58 15.00
N LEU A 238 -17.73 8.70 14.15
CA LEU A 238 -18.86 7.83 14.46
C LEU A 238 -18.47 6.64 15.36
N ASN A 239 -17.18 6.47 15.68
CA ASN A 239 -16.62 5.34 16.43
C ASN A 239 -16.93 3.96 15.80
N VAL A 240 -17.03 3.91 14.47
CA VAL A 240 -17.20 2.68 13.69
C VAL A 240 -15.98 2.37 12.82
N GLY A 241 -15.03 3.31 12.71
CA GLY A 241 -13.71 3.10 12.14
C GLY A 241 -12.59 3.32 13.16
N PRO A 242 -11.37 2.85 12.88
CA PRO A 242 -10.20 3.21 13.69
C PRO A 242 -9.89 4.71 13.56
N ALA A 243 -9.10 5.25 14.49
CA ALA A 243 -8.58 6.60 14.33
C ALA A 243 -7.59 6.64 13.15
N VAL A 244 -7.70 7.67 12.31
CA VAL A 244 -6.92 7.77 11.07
C VAL A 244 -6.05 9.01 11.07
N GLN A 245 -4.89 8.93 10.45
CA GLN A 245 -4.04 10.06 10.13
C GLN A 245 -3.64 10.00 8.66
N PHE A 246 -3.58 11.16 8.00
CA PHE A 246 -3.09 11.26 6.64
C PHE A 246 -1.62 11.67 6.68
N ILE A 247 -0.77 10.82 6.14
CA ILE A 247 0.67 11.03 6.08
C ILE A 247 0.99 11.58 4.70
N LEU A 248 1.61 12.76 4.69
CA LEU A 248 2.05 13.42 3.48
C LEU A 248 3.51 13.06 3.19
N PRO A 249 3.90 12.93 1.91
CA PRO A 249 5.28 12.63 1.54
C PRO A 249 6.18 13.82 1.88
N SER A 250 7.41 13.54 2.32
CA SER A 250 8.41 14.54 2.69
C SER A 250 9.05 15.25 1.49
N SER A 251 8.86 14.73 0.27
CA SER A 251 9.40 15.29 -0.97
C SER A 251 8.42 15.09 -2.12
N SER A 252 8.28 16.11 -2.98
CA SER A 252 7.54 16.00 -4.23
C SER A 252 8.36 15.19 -5.24
N THR A 253 8.05 13.89 -5.38
CA THR A 253 8.51 13.14 -6.55
C THR A 253 7.72 13.68 -7.74
N GLY A 254 8.39 14.33 -8.71
CA GLY A 254 7.74 15.18 -9.73
C GLY A 254 6.55 14.60 -10.52
N GLY A 255 6.21 13.32 -10.40
CA GLY A 255 5.14 12.66 -11.14
C GLY A 255 3.74 12.58 -10.49
N LYS A 256 3.45 13.36 -9.45
CA LYS A 256 2.29 13.28 -8.53
C LYS A 256 2.57 12.42 -7.29
N THR A 257 2.30 13.03 -6.16
CA THR A 257 2.60 12.63 -4.78
C THR A 257 1.53 11.68 -4.24
N SER A 258 1.96 10.54 -3.71
CA SER A 258 1.07 9.63 -2.99
C SER A 258 0.76 10.20 -1.61
N THR A 259 -0.46 9.98 -1.14
CA THR A 259 -0.84 10.18 0.26
C THR A 259 -0.93 8.82 0.93
N TYR A 260 -0.47 8.71 2.17
CA TYR A 260 -0.61 7.48 2.94
C TYR A 260 -1.66 7.67 4.04
N ILE A 261 -2.35 6.59 4.37
CA ILE A 261 -3.39 6.53 5.39
C ILE A 261 -2.86 5.65 6.50
N ALA A 262 -2.67 6.21 7.68
CA ALA A 262 -2.29 5.48 8.89
C ALA A 262 -3.52 5.30 9.79
N SER A 263 -3.94 4.06 9.95
CA SER A 263 -5.05 3.69 10.83
C SER A 263 -4.50 3.04 12.09
N ILE A 264 -4.96 3.47 13.27
CA ILE A 264 -4.59 2.80 14.53
C ILE A 264 -5.05 1.34 14.45
N TRP A 265 -4.12 0.44 14.73
CA TRP A 265 -4.40 -0.99 14.81
C TRP A 265 -5.24 -1.29 16.04
N ARG A 266 -6.31 -2.05 15.86
CA ARG A 266 -7.29 -2.38 16.89
C ARG A 266 -7.43 -3.89 16.99
N ASP A 267 -6.80 -4.49 18.01
CA ASP A 267 -6.84 -5.94 18.27
C ASP A 267 -8.22 -6.45 18.70
N ASP A 268 -9.14 -5.54 19.01
CA ASP A 268 -10.54 -5.81 19.29
C ASP A 268 -11.42 -5.80 18.02
N PHE A 269 -10.85 -5.65 16.82
CA PHE A 269 -11.60 -5.87 15.58
C PHE A 269 -11.91 -7.36 15.41
N ILE A 270 -13.19 -7.70 15.28
CA ILE A 270 -13.63 -9.03 14.87
C ILE A 270 -14.19 -8.92 13.45
N ARG A 271 -13.50 -9.55 12.51
CA ARG A 271 -13.93 -9.62 11.09
C ARG A 271 -15.26 -10.33 10.97
N GLN A 272 -16.06 -9.90 10.01
CA GLN A 272 -17.27 -10.64 9.65
C GLN A 272 -16.94 -12.07 9.17
N SER A 273 -15.84 -12.27 8.44
CA SER A 273 -15.42 -13.60 7.95
C SER A 273 -15.05 -14.58 9.07
N ASP A 274 -14.71 -14.09 10.27
CA ASP A 274 -14.40 -14.91 11.44
C ASP A 274 -15.64 -15.25 12.29
N LEU A 275 -16.78 -14.61 12.01
CA LEU A 275 -18.03 -14.82 12.76
C LEU A 275 -18.81 -15.97 12.12
N SER A 276 -18.48 -17.19 12.53
CA SER A 276 -18.97 -18.45 11.94
C SER A 276 -20.45 -18.75 12.21
N ASP A 277 -21.06 -18.18 13.26
CA ASP A 277 -22.44 -18.49 13.68
C ASP A 277 -23.36 -17.27 13.81
N LYS A 278 -24.67 -17.51 13.62
CA LYS A 278 -25.76 -16.50 13.71
C LYS A 278 -25.78 -15.73 15.05
N ASN A 279 -25.25 -16.30 16.12
CA ASN A 279 -25.33 -15.74 17.47
C ASN A 279 -24.12 -14.85 17.83
N ASP A 280 -23.07 -14.84 17.00
CA ASP A 280 -21.84 -14.13 17.34
C ASP A 280 -21.85 -12.68 16.82
N PHE A 281 -22.75 -12.35 15.88
CA PHE A 281 -22.85 -11.02 15.27
C PHE A 281 -23.99 -10.21 15.88
N SER A 282 -23.69 -9.01 16.39
CA SER A 282 -24.72 -8.08 16.87
C SER A 282 -25.65 -7.62 15.74
N ILE A 283 -26.96 -7.80 15.91
CA ILE A 283 -27.94 -7.28 14.95
C ILE A 283 -27.84 -5.76 14.79
N LYS A 284 -27.50 -5.04 15.86
CA LYS A 284 -27.31 -3.58 15.81
C LYS A 284 -26.09 -3.21 14.96
N ALA A 285 -24.99 -3.95 15.05
CA ALA A 285 -23.83 -3.75 14.19
C ALA A 285 -24.17 -3.99 12.70
N LEU A 286 -24.99 -5.00 12.38
CA LEU A 286 -25.47 -5.22 11.00
C LEU A 286 -26.32 -4.06 10.49
N ILE A 287 -27.20 -3.53 11.34
CA ILE A 287 -28.02 -2.35 11.02
C ILE A 287 -27.11 -1.13 10.81
N GLN A 288 -26.09 -0.93 11.64
CA GLN A 288 -25.13 0.15 11.48
C GLN A 288 -24.36 0.04 10.16
N LEU A 289 -23.79 -1.12 9.82
CA LEU A 289 -23.13 -1.31 8.52
C LEU A 289 -24.09 -1.02 7.34
N ARG A 290 -25.37 -1.36 7.52
CA ARG A 290 -26.41 -1.07 6.54
C ARG A 290 -26.67 0.43 6.37
N LEU A 291 -26.76 1.15 7.48
CA LEU A 291 -26.89 2.61 7.48
C LEU A 291 -25.66 3.28 6.86
N LEU A 292 -24.45 2.81 7.17
CA LEU A 292 -23.20 3.31 6.57
C LEU A 292 -23.19 3.12 5.05
N ASN A 293 -23.57 1.93 4.57
CA ASN A 293 -23.61 1.67 3.13
C ASN A 293 -24.57 2.58 2.36
N VAL A 294 -25.77 2.79 2.91
CA VAL A 294 -26.84 3.51 2.19
C VAL A 294 -26.80 5.01 2.45
N LEU A 295 -26.65 5.44 3.70
CA LEU A 295 -26.74 6.86 4.06
C LEU A 295 -25.41 7.60 3.89
N PHE A 296 -24.28 6.92 4.13
CA PHE A 296 -22.94 7.48 4.01
C PHE A 296 -22.23 7.02 2.74
N PHE A 297 -22.90 6.24 1.88
CA PHE A 297 -22.37 5.74 0.62
C PHE A 297 -21.05 4.97 0.80
N ILE A 298 -20.94 4.17 1.86
CA ILE A 298 -19.71 3.39 2.14
C ILE A 298 -19.77 2.02 1.44
N GLY A 299 -18.83 1.77 0.53
CA GLY A 299 -18.65 0.54 -0.21
C GLY A 299 -17.58 -0.38 0.37
N ASP A 300 -17.33 -1.48 -0.35
CA ASP A 300 -16.32 -2.50 -0.03
C ASP A 300 -16.44 -3.14 1.37
N LEU A 301 -17.66 -3.17 1.90
CA LEU A 301 -17.99 -3.79 3.18
C LEU A 301 -18.09 -5.32 3.04
N HIS A 302 -16.97 -5.99 2.77
CA HIS A 302 -16.87 -7.45 2.75
C HIS A 302 -16.29 -8.03 4.05
N GLY A 303 -16.24 -9.35 4.13
CA GLY A 303 -15.91 -10.13 5.33
C GLY A 303 -14.62 -9.73 6.06
N ASP A 304 -13.62 -9.21 5.35
CA ASP A 304 -12.33 -8.85 5.90
C ASP A 304 -12.21 -7.34 6.24
N ASN A 305 -13.03 -6.50 5.62
CA ASN A 305 -12.97 -5.04 5.75
C ASN A 305 -13.98 -4.50 6.77
N CYS A 306 -14.99 -5.29 7.13
CA CYS A 306 -15.95 -4.93 8.16
C CYS A 306 -16.31 -6.09 9.08
N GLY A 307 -16.96 -5.74 10.19
CA GLY A 307 -17.32 -6.67 11.25
C GLY A 307 -17.85 -5.90 12.46
N GLN A 308 -17.40 -6.25 13.66
CA GLN A 308 -17.80 -5.60 14.90
C GLN A 308 -16.62 -5.40 15.86
N TRP A 309 -16.70 -4.39 16.72
CA TRP A 309 -15.74 -4.25 17.82
C TRP A 309 -16.09 -5.24 18.93
N LYS A 310 -15.07 -5.97 19.42
CA LYS A 310 -15.20 -7.02 20.43
C LYS A 310 -15.92 -6.49 21.66
N SER A 311 -16.86 -7.30 22.17
CA SER A 311 -17.64 -6.99 23.37
C SER A 311 -18.50 -5.71 23.25
N THR A 312 -18.81 -5.26 22.04
CA THR A 312 -19.73 -4.16 21.78
C THR A 312 -20.83 -4.58 20.81
N ASP A 313 -21.85 -3.73 20.67
CA ASP A 313 -22.88 -3.84 19.65
C ASP A 313 -22.58 -2.99 18.40
N ARG A 314 -21.35 -2.46 18.30
CA ARG A 314 -20.93 -1.49 17.27
C ARG A 314 -20.27 -2.16 16.08
N ALA A 315 -20.65 -1.68 14.90
CA ALA A 315 -19.97 -2.00 13.65
C ALA A 315 -18.51 -1.55 13.68
N ALA A 316 -17.66 -2.33 13.02
CA ALA A 316 -16.27 -1.99 12.74
C ALA A 316 -16.04 -2.00 11.23
N VAL A 317 -15.40 -0.95 10.70
CA VAL A 317 -15.01 -0.78 9.30
C VAL A 317 -13.55 -0.34 9.29
N VAL A 318 -12.66 -1.19 8.76
CA VAL A 318 -11.21 -0.95 8.74
C VAL A 318 -10.69 -0.56 7.36
N ASP A 319 -11.46 -0.81 6.31
CA ASP A 319 -11.19 -0.39 4.94
C ASP A 319 -12.52 -0.14 4.20
N LEU A 320 -12.49 0.71 3.16
CA LEU A 320 -13.67 1.17 2.43
C LEU A 320 -13.34 1.67 1.03
N ILE A 321 -14.39 1.79 0.21
CA ILE A 321 -14.40 2.60 -1.01
C ILE A 321 -15.62 3.52 -0.96
N PRO A 322 -15.50 4.85 -1.21
CA PRO A 322 -16.67 5.71 -1.31
C PRO A 322 -17.50 5.33 -2.55
N LEU A 323 -18.82 5.25 -2.38
CA LEU A 323 -19.79 5.04 -3.46
C LEU A 323 -20.29 6.41 -3.96
N PRO A 324 -20.80 6.47 -5.21
CA PRO A 324 -21.48 7.66 -5.70
C PRO A 324 -22.64 8.06 -4.78
N TYR A 325 -22.69 9.34 -4.42
CA TYR A 325 -23.76 9.86 -3.58
C TYR A 325 -25.09 9.89 -4.34
N ALA A 326 -26.19 9.69 -3.62
CA ALA A 326 -27.54 9.74 -4.16
C ALA A 326 -28.54 10.20 -3.09
N THR A 327 -29.49 11.04 -3.48
CA THR A 327 -30.62 11.38 -2.63
C THR A 327 -31.77 10.44 -2.93
N TYR A 328 -32.22 9.67 -1.94
CA TYR A 328 -33.28 8.68 -2.17
C TYR A 328 -34.68 9.32 -2.04
N PRO A 329 -35.64 8.95 -2.90
CA PRO A 329 -37.04 9.32 -2.73
C PRO A 329 -37.71 8.64 -1.53
N ASP A 330 -37.31 7.40 -1.26
CA ASP A 330 -37.81 6.56 -0.16
C ASP A 330 -36.58 5.95 0.54
N VAL A 331 -36.17 6.58 1.65
CA VAL A 331 -34.91 6.22 2.33
C VAL A 331 -35.10 4.92 3.09
N LYS A 332 -36.24 4.72 3.76
CA LYS A 332 -36.59 3.45 4.41
C LYS A 332 -36.46 2.26 3.47
N ARG A 333 -37.05 2.35 2.27
CA ARG A 333 -36.95 1.29 1.27
C ARG A 333 -35.52 1.09 0.78
N ALA A 334 -34.74 2.16 0.57
CA ALA A 334 -33.34 2.03 0.17
C ALA A 334 -32.52 1.27 1.24
N VAL A 335 -32.69 1.64 2.52
CA VAL A 335 -32.06 0.98 3.65
C VAL A 335 -32.54 -0.46 3.81
N ARG A 336 -33.78 -0.82 3.48
CA ARG A 336 -34.27 -2.21 3.58
C ARG A 336 -34.06 -3.06 2.33
N SER A 337 -33.77 -2.44 1.18
CA SER A 337 -33.65 -3.14 -0.09
C SER A 337 -32.54 -4.20 -0.03
N PRO A 338 -32.71 -5.40 -0.60
CA PRO A 338 -31.64 -6.38 -0.60
C PRO A 338 -30.47 -5.87 -1.47
N ILE A 339 -29.44 -5.28 -0.84
CA ILE A 339 -28.19 -5.00 -1.55
C ILE A 339 -27.38 -6.27 -1.52
N LYS A 340 -26.69 -6.51 -2.63
CA LYS A 340 -25.61 -7.49 -2.74
C LYS A 340 -24.39 -6.98 -1.99
N LEU A 341 -24.51 -6.75 -0.69
CA LEU A 341 -23.31 -6.68 0.13
C LEU A 341 -22.65 -8.06 0.00
N PRO A 342 -21.33 -8.13 -0.21
CA PRO A 342 -20.55 -9.37 -0.29
C PRO A 342 -20.43 -10.02 1.09
N TRP A 343 -21.53 -10.01 1.83
CA TRP A 343 -21.71 -10.62 3.12
C TRP A 343 -22.04 -12.08 2.94
N ASP A 344 -21.52 -12.88 3.87
CA ASP A 344 -21.90 -14.27 4.01
C ASP A 344 -23.41 -14.41 4.26
N ASP A 345 -23.94 -15.60 3.97
CA ASP A 345 -25.39 -15.85 4.00
C ASP A 345 -26.03 -15.64 5.38
N VAL A 346 -25.23 -15.74 6.45
CA VAL A 346 -25.67 -15.64 7.84
C VAL A 346 -26.13 -14.20 8.19
N PRO A 347 -25.29 -13.15 8.06
CA PRO A 347 -25.71 -11.76 8.22
C PRO A 347 -26.91 -11.34 7.35
N ARG A 348 -26.96 -11.82 6.11
CA ARG A 348 -28.07 -11.52 5.18
C ARG A 348 -29.40 -12.09 5.69
N LYS A 349 -29.41 -13.34 6.16
CA LYS A 349 -30.62 -13.98 6.71
C LYS A 349 -31.08 -13.31 7.99
N LEU A 350 -30.17 -12.98 8.90
CA LEU A 350 -30.50 -12.31 10.17
C LEU A 350 -31.25 -10.99 9.95
N LEU A 351 -30.81 -10.15 9.01
CA LEU A 351 -31.47 -8.87 8.72
C LEU A 351 -32.84 -9.00 8.04
N LEU A 352 -33.05 -10.05 7.26
CA LEU A 352 -34.31 -10.32 6.58
C LEU A 352 -35.36 -10.91 7.53
N GLU A 353 -34.92 -11.73 8.49
CA GLU A 353 -35.77 -12.38 9.50
C GLU A 353 -36.09 -11.45 10.69
N TYR A 354 -35.40 -10.32 10.82
CA TYR A 354 -35.59 -9.40 11.95
C TYR A 354 -36.84 -8.53 11.82
N ASN A 355 -37.53 -8.33 12.94
CA ASN A 355 -38.75 -7.52 13.04
C ASN A 355 -38.48 -6.06 12.61
N GLU A 356 -39.38 -5.52 11.79
CA GLU A 356 -39.25 -4.19 11.19
C GLU A 356 -39.26 -3.04 12.21
N GLU A 357 -40.16 -3.09 13.20
CA GLU A 357 -40.25 -2.09 14.26
C GLU A 357 -38.93 -2.04 15.05
N LYS A 358 -38.44 -3.21 15.50
CA LYS A 358 -37.16 -3.31 16.20
C LYS A 358 -35.96 -2.90 15.35
N PHE A 359 -35.98 -3.17 14.04
CA PHE A 359 -34.94 -2.72 13.12
C PHE A 359 -34.85 -1.19 13.14
N TRP A 360 -36.00 -0.53 13.01
CA TRP A 360 -36.06 0.92 12.96
C TRP A 360 -35.77 1.58 14.31
N ASP A 361 -36.10 0.94 15.43
CA ASP A 361 -35.71 1.42 16.76
C ASP A 361 -34.19 1.42 16.94
N LEU A 362 -33.51 0.31 16.58
CA LEU A 362 -32.05 0.22 16.64
C LEU A 362 -31.36 1.16 15.65
N ALA A 363 -31.98 1.38 14.48
CA ALA A 363 -31.48 2.34 13.50
C ALA A 363 -31.57 3.78 14.05
N ARG A 364 -32.70 4.14 14.67
CA ARG A 364 -32.90 5.45 15.30
C ARG A 364 -31.92 5.67 16.45
N GLU A 365 -31.74 4.66 17.30
CA GLU A 365 -30.75 4.68 18.38
C GLU A 365 -29.34 4.92 17.83
N SER A 366 -28.93 4.16 16.79
CA SER A 366 -27.60 4.32 16.18
C SER A 366 -27.38 5.70 15.57
N LEU A 367 -28.38 6.25 14.85
CA LEU A 367 -28.30 7.60 14.28
C LEU A 367 -28.22 8.68 15.38
N GLY A 368 -28.92 8.48 16.51
CA GLY A 368 -28.86 9.34 17.68
C GLY A 368 -27.48 9.32 18.34
N ASP A 369 -26.95 8.11 18.61
CA ASP A 369 -25.63 7.90 19.20
C ASP A 369 -24.50 8.52 18.36
N TRP A 370 -24.69 8.53 17.04
CA TRP A 370 -23.72 9.04 16.08
C TRP A 370 -23.64 10.56 15.99
N ASN A 371 -24.62 11.30 16.52
CA ASN A 371 -24.69 12.77 16.42
C ASN A 371 -24.30 13.27 15.01
N VAL A 372 -24.95 12.68 13.98
CA VAL A 372 -24.38 12.66 12.62
C VAL A 372 -24.10 14.05 12.05
N LEU A 373 -25.01 15.01 12.24
CA LEU A 373 -24.88 16.34 11.65
C LEU A 373 -23.64 17.09 12.19
N GLU A 374 -23.38 16.99 13.49
CA GLU A 374 -22.20 17.62 14.10
C GLU A 374 -20.92 16.92 13.64
N ASN A 375 -20.94 15.58 13.55
CA ASN A 375 -19.78 14.81 13.10
C ASN A 375 -19.47 15.03 11.60
N ILE A 376 -20.46 15.27 10.73
CA ILE A 376 -20.23 15.70 9.34
C ILE A 376 -19.48 17.03 9.30
N LYS A 377 -19.92 18.01 10.12
CA LYS A 377 -19.27 19.31 10.20
C LYS A 377 -17.83 19.20 10.68
N LEU A 378 -17.60 18.45 11.76
CA LEU A 378 -16.26 18.23 12.31
C LEU A 378 -15.35 17.48 11.32
N ALA A 379 -15.85 16.44 10.65
CA ALA A 379 -15.11 15.74 9.60
C ALA A 379 -14.68 16.71 8.49
N ASN A 380 -15.59 17.57 8.02
CA ASN A 380 -15.27 18.57 7.01
C ASN A 380 -14.20 19.58 7.49
N GLU A 381 -14.30 20.07 8.72
CA GLU A 381 -13.29 20.97 9.30
C GLU A 381 -11.90 20.34 9.36
N LEU A 382 -11.81 19.04 9.67
CA LEU A 382 -10.56 18.28 9.64
C LEU A 382 -10.05 18.14 8.19
N ILE A 383 -10.91 17.75 7.25
CA ILE A 383 -10.54 17.59 5.84
C ILE A 383 -10.10 18.91 5.19
N VAL A 384 -10.71 20.05 5.54
CA VAL A 384 -10.29 21.37 5.05
C VAL A 384 -8.86 21.72 5.50
N LYS A 385 -8.47 21.34 6.72
CA LYS A 385 -7.10 21.52 7.21
C LYS A 385 -6.12 20.67 6.40
N GLU A 386 -6.45 19.40 6.18
CA GLU A 386 -5.63 18.47 5.39
C GLU A 386 -5.48 18.91 3.94
N LYS A 387 -6.59 19.32 3.30
CA LYS A 387 -6.58 19.90 1.94
C LYS A 387 -5.68 21.13 1.84
N SER A 388 -5.66 21.96 2.88
CA SER A 388 -4.79 23.13 2.93
C SER A 388 -3.30 22.76 3.06
N LEU A 389 -2.96 21.69 3.78
CA LEU A 389 -1.60 21.16 3.87
C LEU A 389 -1.17 20.51 2.56
N MET A 390 -2.01 19.65 1.99
CA MET A 390 -1.80 18.99 0.70
C MET A 390 -1.57 20.01 -0.43
N LYS A 391 -2.35 21.10 -0.46
CA LYS A 391 -2.16 22.18 -1.44
C LYS A 391 -0.78 22.86 -1.32
N LYS A 392 -0.22 23.02 -0.12
CA LYS A 392 1.13 23.60 0.07
C LYS A 392 2.23 22.70 -0.48
N LEU A 393 1.97 21.40 -0.57
CA LEU A 393 2.86 20.39 -1.14
C LEU A 393 2.52 20.06 -2.60
N GLU A 394 1.71 20.90 -3.26
CA GLU A 394 1.28 20.72 -4.65
C GLU A 394 0.58 19.37 -4.90
N ILE A 395 -0.09 18.83 -3.87
CA ILE A 395 -0.90 17.62 -3.96
C ILE A 395 -2.33 18.02 -4.33
N ASP A 396 -2.72 17.72 -5.57
CA ASP A 396 -4.08 17.94 -6.06
C ASP A 396 -4.97 16.73 -5.79
N PHE A 397 -6.27 16.98 -5.62
CA PHE A 397 -7.30 15.97 -5.44
C PHE A 397 -7.98 15.58 -6.75
N ARG A 398 -8.51 14.36 -6.81
CA ARG A 398 -9.38 13.91 -7.90
C ARG A 398 -10.85 14.21 -7.57
N GLY A 399 -11.65 14.58 -8.58
CA GLY A 399 -13.11 14.59 -8.49
C GLY A 399 -13.70 13.34 -9.17
N ILE A 400 -14.96 12.98 -8.86
CA ILE A 400 -15.65 11.79 -9.40
C ILE A 400 -15.66 11.77 -10.94
N ASP A 401 -15.62 12.94 -11.59
CA ASP A 401 -15.71 13.05 -13.04
C ASP A 401 -14.67 14.02 -13.60
N SER A 402 -13.56 13.49 -14.11
CA SER A 402 -12.46 14.29 -14.67
C SER A 402 -12.80 14.92 -16.04
N GLU A 403 -13.97 14.61 -16.61
CA GLU A 403 -14.42 15.11 -17.91
C GLU A 403 -15.51 16.20 -17.82
N SER A 404 -16.12 16.40 -16.64
CA SER A 404 -17.11 17.46 -16.43
C SER A 404 -16.54 18.58 -15.55
N ASN A 405 -17.02 19.82 -15.74
CA ASN A 405 -16.56 21.03 -15.03
C ASN A 405 -16.86 21.04 -13.50
N TYR A 406 -17.00 19.88 -12.86
CA TYR A 406 -17.23 19.77 -11.42
C TYR A 406 -15.90 19.87 -10.67
N THR A 407 -15.79 20.86 -9.79
CA THR A 407 -14.62 21.00 -8.92
C THR A 407 -14.72 20.02 -7.74
N VAL A 408 -13.58 19.51 -7.26
CA VAL A 408 -13.47 18.62 -6.09
C VAL A 408 -14.23 19.14 -4.86
N THR A 409 -14.26 20.47 -4.67
CA THR A 409 -14.99 21.10 -3.56
C THR A 409 -16.49 20.88 -3.68
N ASN A 410 -17.06 21.06 -4.88
CA ASN A 410 -18.48 20.84 -5.12
C ASN A 410 -18.86 19.37 -4.89
N ASP A 411 -17.94 18.45 -5.18
CA ASP A 411 -18.16 17.01 -5.03
C ASP A 411 -18.32 16.60 -3.57
N LEU A 412 -17.42 17.09 -2.69
CA LEU A 412 -17.52 16.86 -1.25
C LEU A 412 -18.77 17.53 -0.65
N GLU A 413 -19.08 18.77 -1.06
CA GLU A 413 -20.27 19.49 -0.59
C GLU A 413 -21.56 18.73 -0.98
N ASN A 414 -21.69 18.33 -2.24
CA ASN A 414 -22.83 17.54 -2.71
C ASN A 414 -22.95 16.19 -1.99
N HIS A 415 -21.82 15.53 -1.74
CA HIS A 415 -21.78 14.29 -0.97
C HIS A 415 -22.31 14.51 0.45
N MET A 416 -21.81 15.51 1.17
CA MET A 416 -22.29 15.85 2.51
C MET A 416 -23.77 16.24 2.52
N ASP A 417 -24.23 17.00 1.54
CA ASP A 417 -25.63 17.43 1.46
C ASP A 417 -26.57 16.27 1.13
N ALA A 418 -26.13 15.30 0.32
CA ALA A 418 -26.87 14.07 0.10
C ALA A 418 -27.00 13.23 1.38
N ILE A 419 -25.92 13.11 2.17
CA ILE A 419 -25.96 12.44 3.48
C ILE A 419 -27.00 13.12 4.38
N LYS A 420 -26.89 14.45 4.56
CA LYS A 420 -27.82 15.23 5.41
C LYS A 420 -29.27 15.05 4.95
N ALA A 421 -29.53 15.20 3.65
CA ALA A 421 -30.87 15.09 3.09
C ALA A 421 -31.48 13.69 3.32
N ASN A 422 -30.69 12.62 3.17
CA ASN A 422 -31.17 11.26 3.43
C ASN A 422 -31.44 11.03 4.93
N ILE A 423 -30.61 11.56 5.82
CA ILE A 423 -30.78 11.45 7.27
C ILE A 423 -32.02 12.21 7.74
N GLU A 424 -32.22 13.44 7.27
CA GLU A 424 -33.39 14.25 7.61
C GLU A 424 -34.68 13.57 7.13
N LYS A 425 -34.70 13.06 5.89
CA LYS A 425 -35.85 12.29 5.37
C LYS A 425 -36.12 11.05 6.21
N LEU A 426 -35.09 10.25 6.49
CA LEU A 426 -35.26 9.05 7.30
C LEU A 426 -35.76 9.38 8.71
N SER A 427 -35.25 10.45 9.32
CA SER A 427 -35.70 10.91 10.64
C SER A 427 -37.17 11.31 10.62
N ASN A 428 -37.62 12.01 9.58
CA ASN A 428 -39.03 12.37 9.38
C ASN A 428 -39.93 11.16 9.10
N GLU A 429 -39.41 10.13 8.42
CA GLU A 429 -40.12 8.86 8.18
C GLU A 429 -40.20 7.97 9.44
N LEU A 430 -39.36 8.26 10.45
CA LEU A 430 -39.24 7.51 11.70
C LEU A 430 -39.86 8.19 12.93
N GLY A 431 -40.12 9.49 12.86
CA GLY A 431 -40.93 10.25 13.82
C GLY A 431 -42.41 10.09 13.54
#